data_AF-A0A326GHC5-F1
#
_entry.id   AF-A0A326GHC5-F1
#
_cell.length_a   1.000
_cell.length_b   1.000
_cell.length_c   1.000
_cell.angle_alpha   90.00
_cell.angle_beta   90.00
_cell.angle_gamma   90.00
#
_symmetry.space_group_name_H-M   'P 1'
#
loop_
_entity.id
_entity.type
_entity.pdbx_description
1 polymer ?
#
loop_
_entity_poly.entity_id
_entity_poly.type
_entity_poly.pdbx_seq_one_letter_code
_entity_poly.pdbx_strand_id
1 'polypeptide(L)'
;MTQLAIAERYPALKKDQVSRMVRAAHAYQEYPAVFNLLKEPDRVPIDTCVRFHEEMKGADGEKIGEFIYRAEALAADGVSYKPAELLKAFDIEGPPKKEGAKKTVSFTPIEGADVLGSDDKLIGALELHSDNIMRLSLPNPFDMTIDERVVAAEAYTKQIYAYFELDGD
;
A
#
# COMPACT_ATOMS: atom_id res chain seq x y z
N MET A 1 -14.04 -12.44 -10.96
CA MET A 1 -13.03 -13.22 -10.22
C MET A 1 -13.55 -13.50 -8.83
N THR A 2 -13.36 -14.71 -8.30
CA THR A 2 -13.78 -15.06 -6.92
C THR A 2 -12.68 -14.70 -5.92
N GLN A 3 -13.05 -14.43 -4.66
CA GLN A 3 -12.09 -14.15 -3.59
C GLN A 3 -11.10 -15.31 -3.37
N LEU A 4 -11.57 -16.54 -3.60
CA LEU A 4 -10.75 -17.76 -3.52
C LEU A 4 -9.61 -17.73 -4.55
N ALA A 5 -9.94 -17.40 -5.81
CA ALA A 5 -8.96 -17.35 -6.89
C ALA A 5 -7.89 -16.25 -6.68
N ILE A 6 -8.23 -15.16 -6.01
CA ILE A 6 -7.27 -14.10 -5.67
C ILE A 6 -6.34 -14.55 -4.53
N ALA A 7 -6.87 -15.19 -3.49
CA ALA A 7 -6.06 -15.71 -2.39
C ALA A 7 -5.12 -16.84 -2.85
N GLU A 8 -5.56 -17.70 -3.76
CA GLU A 8 -4.75 -18.76 -4.35
C GLU A 8 -3.63 -18.23 -5.25
N ARG A 9 -3.88 -17.13 -5.98
CA ARG A 9 -2.88 -16.48 -6.85
C ARG A 9 -1.86 -15.65 -6.07
N TYR A 10 -2.21 -15.19 -4.87
CA TYR A 10 -1.37 -14.37 -4.00
C TYR A 10 -1.31 -14.99 -2.59
N PRO A 11 -0.49 -16.04 -2.38
CA PRO A 11 -0.48 -16.81 -1.13
C PRO A 11 -0.06 -16.02 0.11
N ALA A 12 0.62 -14.87 -0.07
CA ALA A 12 0.96 -13.94 1.01
C ALA A 12 -0.26 -13.18 1.57
N LEU A 13 -1.38 -13.13 0.82
CA LEU A 13 -2.59 -12.44 1.24
C LEU A 13 -3.53 -13.38 1.99
N LYS A 14 -3.92 -12.99 3.21
CA LYS A 14 -4.94 -13.71 3.99
C LYS A 14 -6.31 -13.50 3.34
N LYS A 15 -7.18 -14.52 3.40
CA LYS A 15 -8.59 -14.45 2.93
C LYS A 15 -9.33 -13.21 3.44
N ASP A 16 -9.08 -12.82 4.69
CA ASP A 16 -9.66 -11.61 5.29
C ASP A 16 -9.19 -10.32 4.60
N GLN A 17 -7.90 -10.22 4.26
CA GLN A 17 -7.34 -9.07 3.54
C GLN A 17 -7.93 -8.96 2.14
N VAL A 18 -8.04 -10.09 1.42
CA VAL A 18 -8.68 -10.14 0.10
C VAL A 18 -10.15 -9.69 0.18
N SER A 19 -10.89 -10.18 1.19
CA SER A 19 -12.28 -9.76 1.42
C SER A 19 -12.41 -8.25 1.64
N ARG A 20 -11.55 -7.67 2.49
CA ARG A 20 -11.53 -6.23 2.76
C ARG A 20 -11.17 -5.41 1.52
N MET A 21 -10.20 -5.87 0.72
CA MET A 21 -9.84 -5.22 -0.55
C MET A 21 -11.01 -5.22 -1.55
N VAL A 22 -11.72 -6.34 -1.67
CA VAL A 22 -12.89 -6.43 -2.56
C VAL A 22 -14.00 -5.48 -2.11
N ARG A 23 -14.34 -5.46 -0.82
CA ARG A 23 -15.33 -4.52 -0.28
C ARG A 23 -14.93 -3.07 -0.50
N ALA A 24 -13.65 -2.74 -0.30
CA ALA A 24 -13.13 -1.41 -0.54
C ALA A 24 -13.25 -0.98 -2.01
N ALA A 25 -12.90 -1.89 -2.94
CA ALA A 25 -13.02 -1.63 -4.37
C ALA A 25 -14.48 -1.39 -4.79
N HIS A 26 -15.42 -2.19 -4.28
CA HIS A 26 -16.85 -1.99 -4.52
C HIS A 26 -17.33 -0.62 -4.02
N ALA A 27 -16.99 -0.26 -2.78
CA ALA A 27 -17.38 1.04 -2.22
C ALA A 27 -16.84 2.20 -3.06
N TYR A 28 -15.58 2.13 -3.48
CA TYR A 28 -14.97 3.17 -4.29
C TYR A 28 -15.64 3.32 -5.67
N GLN A 29 -16.04 2.21 -6.28
CA GLN A 29 -16.76 2.21 -7.57
C GLN A 29 -18.19 2.73 -7.45
N GLU A 30 -18.89 2.38 -6.37
CA GLU A 30 -20.28 2.76 -6.16
C GLU A 30 -20.44 4.22 -5.71
N TYR A 31 -19.47 4.75 -4.95
CA TYR A 31 -19.57 6.08 -4.32
C TYR A 31 -18.38 7.01 -4.64
N PRO A 32 -18.02 7.22 -5.93
CA PRO A 32 -16.84 8.00 -6.28
C PRO A 32 -16.93 9.47 -5.83
N ALA A 33 -18.13 10.06 -5.83
CA ALA A 33 -18.36 11.44 -5.39
C ALA A 33 -17.89 11.69 -3.95
N VAL A 34 -18.03 10.69 -3.08
CA VAL A 34 -17.62 10.76 -1.67
C VAL A 34 -16.11 10.70 -1.54
N PHE A 35 -15.45 9.78 -2.25
CA PHE A 35 -14.00 9.61 -2.15
C PHE A 35 -13.22 10.71 -2.89
N ASN A 36 -13.82 11.37 -3.87
CA ASN A 36 -13.26 12.56 -4.52
C ASN A 36 -13.14 13.77 -3.57
N LEU A 37 -13.85 13.76 -2.43
CA LEU A 37 -13.67 14.76 -1.37
C LEU A 37 -12.38 14.55 -0.56
N LEU A 38 -11.62 13.48 -0.80
CA LEU A 38 -10.34 13.29 -0.16
C LEU A 38 -9.26 14.16 -0.80
N LYS A 39 -8.32 14.63 0.04
CA LYS A 39 -7.11 15.30 -0.45
C LYS A 39 -6.27 14.42 -1.39
N GLU A 40 -6.28 13.11 -1.15
CA GLU A 40 -5.58 12.12 -1.95
C GLU A 40 -6.53 10.94 -2.25
N PRO A 41 -7.40 11.07 -3.28
CA PRO A 41 -8.41 10.04 -3.60
C PRO A 41 -7.78 8.67 -3.92
N ASP A 42 -6.62 8.66 -4.60
CA ASP A 42 -5.89 7.45 -4.98
C ASP A 42 -5.22 6.73 -3.79
N ARG A 43 -5.16 7.37 -2.62
CA ARG A 43 -4.49 6.86 -1.41
C ARG A 43 -5.46 6.57 -0.28
N VAL A 44 -6.73 6.33 -0.60
CA VAL A 44 -7.73 6.04 0.42
C VAL A 44 -7.39 4.74 1.17
N PRO A 45 -7.40 4.75 2.52
CA PRO A 45 -7.19 3.54 3.29
C PRO A 45 -8.32 2.53 3.06
N ILE A 46 -7.97 1.25 2.89
CA ILE A 46 -8.94 0.14 2.78
C ILE A 46 -9.96 0.17 3.93
N ASP A 47 -9.50 0.48 5.15
CA ASP A 47 -10.38 0.56 6.32
C ASP A 47 -11.47 1.64 6.18
N THR A 48 -11.13 2.79 5.58
CA THR A 48 -12.10 3.86 5.30
C THR A 48 -13.17 3.35 4.33
N CYS A 49 -12.77 2.74 3.21
CA CYS A 49 -13.73 2.22 2.24
C CYS A 49 -14.60 1.09 2.79
N VAL A 50 -14.04 0.19 3.60
CA VAL A 50 -14.81 -0.88 4.24
C VAL A 50 -15.87 -0.31 5.19
N ARG A 51 -15.56 0.75 5.95
CA ARG A 51 -16.54 1.41 6.82
C ARG A 51 -17.68 2.05 6.03
N PHE A 52 -17.36 2.75 4.95
CA PHE A 52 -18.37 3.28 4.04
C PHE A 52 -19.26 2.16 3.49
N HIS A 53 -18.66 1.04 3.07
CA HIS A 53 -19.42 -0.10 2.59
C HIS A 53 -20.36 -0.68 3.67
N GLU A 54 -19.91 -0.77 4.92
CA GLU A 54 -20.71 -1.29 6.03
C GLU A 54 -21.88 -0.36 6.38
N GLU A 55 -21.66 0.95 6.38
CA GLU A 55 -22.72 1.95 6.58
C GLU A 55 -23.76 1.89 5.45
N MET A 56 -23.30 1.89 4.20
CA MET A 56 -24.19 1.92 3.03
C MET A 56 -24.95 0.60 2.83
N LYS A 57 -24.40 -0.53 3.29
CA LYS A 57 -25.07 -1.84 3.20
C LYS A 57 -26.35 -1.89 4.04
N GLY A 58 -26.46 -1.09 5.10
CA GLY A 58 -27.64 -0.99 5.95
C GLY A 58 -28.57 0.17 5.62
N ALA A 59 -28.17 1.05 4.69
CA ALA A 59 -28.93 2.24 4.33
C ALA A 59 -30.04 1.93 3.31
N ASP A 60 -31.13 2.69 3.36
CA ASP A 60 -32.15 2.70 2.32
C ASP A 60 -31.74 3.61 1.15
N GLY A 61 -32.44 3.51 0.02
CA GLY A 61 -32.12 4.28 -1.18
C GLY A 61 -32.24 5.80 -0.97
N GLU A 62 -33.08 6.24 -0.03
CA GLU A 62 -33.25 7.65 0.33
C GLU A 62 -32.01 8.18 1.05
N LYS A 63 -31.52 7.48 2.08
CA LYS A 63 -30.26 7.83 2.74
C LYS A 63 -29.07 7.81 1.81
N ILE A 64 -28.99 6.83 0.90
CA ILE A 64 -27.91 6.79 -0.11
C ILE A 64 -27.98 8.01 -1.03
N GLY A 65 -29.18 8.41 -1.45
CA GLY A 65 -29.40 9.61 -2.27
C GLY A 65 -29.00 10.90 -1.55
N GLU A 66 -29.42 11.07 -0.29
CA GLU A 66 -29.01 12.21 0.54
C GLU A 66 -27.49 12.28 0.73
N PHE A 67 -26.86 11.12 0.85
CA PHE A 67 -25.41 10.99 1.03
C PHE A 67 -24.63 11.47 -0.20
N ILE A 68 -25.05 11.02 -1.40
CA ILE A 68 -24.44 11.43 -2.66
C ILE A 68 -24.68 12.92 -2.90
N TYR A 69 -25.90 13.40 -2.66
CA TYR A 69 -26.24 14.81 -2.82
C TYR A 69 -25.38 15.71 -1.91
N ARG A 70 -25.21 15.32 -0.63
CA ARG A 70 -24.33 16.01 0.31
C ARG A 70 -22.87 16.00 -0.17
N ALA A 71 -22.41 14.88 -0.73
CA ALA A 71 -21.05 14.78 -1.26
C ALA A 71 -20.81 15.70 -2.46
N GLU A 72 -21.76 15.77 -3.40
CA GLU A 72 -21.69 16.65 -4.55
C GLU A 72 -21.72 18.13 -4.17
N ALA A 73 -22.56 18.51 -3.18
CA ALA A 73 -22.58 19.87 -2.65
C ALA A 73 -21.23 20.27 -2.04
N LEU A 74 -20.64 19.39 -1.21
CA LEU A 74 -19.32 19.62 -0.62
C LEU A 74 -18.20 19.70 -1.68
N ALA A 75 -18.33 18.93 -2.76
CA ALA A 75 -17.39 18.98 -3.87
C ALA A 75 -17.51 20.30 -4.65
N ALA A 76 -18.73 20.80 -4.84
CA ALA A 76 -18.98 22.10 -5.47
C ALA A 76 -18.40 23.26 -4.64
N ASP A 77 -18.41 23.12 -3.31
CA ASP A 77 -17.77 24.05 -2.37
C ASP A 77 -16.22 23.93 -2.35
N GLY A 78 -15.65 22.99 -3.09
CA GLY A 78 -14.20 22.78 -3.19
C GLY A 78 -13.56 22.22 -1.92
N VAL A 79 -14.35 21.57 -1.05
CA VAL A 79 -13.88 21.06 0.23
C VAL A 79 -13.07 19.78 0.03
N SER A 80 -11.95 19.67 0.77
CA SER A 80 -11.13 18.46 0.79
C SER A 80 -10.80 18.03 2.22
N TYR A 81 -11.03 16.74 2.49
CA TYR A 81 -10.89 16.13 3.81
C TYR A 81 -9.71 15.15 3.87
N LYS A 82 -9.15 14.98 5.07
CA LYS A 82 -8.39 13.77 5.41
C LYS A 82 -9.34 12.60 5.64
N PRO A 83 -8.90 11.33 5.52
CA PRO A 83 -9.78 10.16 5.68
C PRO A 83 -10.60 10.13 6.98
N ALA A 84 -10.01 10.54 8.10
CA ALA A 84 -10.72 10.61 9.38
C ALA A 84 -11.73 11.78 9.47
N GLU A 85 -11.45 12.88 8.77
CA GLU A 85 -12.35 14.04 8.69
C GLU A 85 -13.52 13.73 7.77
N LEU A 86 -13.30 12.99 6.69
CA LEU A 86 -14.35 12.53 5.78
C LEU A 86 -15.35 11.65 6.54
N LEU A 87 -14.88 10.64 7.29
CA LEU A 87 -15.77 9.79 8.10
C LEU A 87 -16.61 10.60 9.09
N LYS A 88 -16.01 11.64 9.72
CA LYS A 88 -16.75 12.55 10.61
C LYS A 88 -17.74 13.44 9.86
N ALA A 89 -17.39 13.91 8.67
CA ALA A 89 -18.26 14.76 7.86
C ALA A 89 -19.55 14.05 7.44
N PHE A 90 -19.52 12.71 7.39
CA PHE A 90 -20.65 11.85 7.08
C PHE A 90 -21.22 11.12 8.30
N ASP A 91 -20.86 11.56 9.52
CA ASP A 91 -21.40 11.03 10.78
C ASP A 91 -21.19 9.51 10.97
N ILE A 92 -20.12 8.96 10.38
CA ILE A 92 -19.74 7.54 10.51
C ILE A 92 -18.88 7.35 11.77
N GLU A 93 -19.50 7.00 12.90
CA GLU A 93 -18.83 6.64 14.17
C GLU A 93 -18.22 5.21 14.14
N GLY A 94 -17.14 4.94 14.91
CA GLY A 94 -16.38 3.66 14.88
C GLY A 94 -16.69 2.70 16.04
N PRO A 95 -16.50 1.35 15.90
CA PRO A 95 -15.17 0.69 15.80
C PRO A 95 -15.11 -0.49 14.75
N PRO A 96 -13.95 -1.14 14.41
CA PRO A 96 -12.80 -1.39 15.27
C PRO A 96 -11.42 -1.12 14.65
N LYS A 97 -10.59 -0.39 15.41
CA LYS A 97 -9.22 -0.87 15.57
C LYS A 97 -9.35 -2.23 16.27
N LYS A 98 -9.40 -3.32 15.49
CA LYS A 98 -8.55 -4.43 15.92
C LYS A 98 -7.16 -3.87 15.73
N GLU A 99 -6.57 -3.42 16.84
CA GLU A 99 -5.14 -3.52 17.00
C GLU A 99 -4.81 -5.00 16.79
N GLY A 100 -4.76 -5.43 15.51
CA GLY A 100 -3.61 -6.22 15.14
C GLY A 100 -2.49 -5.33 15.58
N ALA A 101 -1.87 -5.69 16.72
CA ALA A 101 -0.65 -5.06 17.18
C ALA A 101 0.14 -4.70 15.94
N LYS A 102 0.72 -3.50 15.89
CA LYS A 102 1.88 -3.32 15.04
C LYS A 102 2.87 -4.38 15.50
N LYS A 103 2.75 -5.61 14.99
CA LYS A 103 3.88 -6.44 14.70
C LYS A 103 4.58 -5.55 13.69
N THR A 104 5.51 -4.74 14.19
CA THR A 104 6.84 -4.74 13.61
C THR A 104 7.09 -6.21 13.28
N VAL A 105 6.72 -6.58 12.05
CA VAL A 105 7.19 -7.81 11.47
C VAL A 105 8.69 -7.58 11.55
N SER A 106 9.38 -8.29 12.43
CA SER A 106 10.81 -8.40 12.28
C SER A 106 10.95 -9.08 10.93
N PHE A 107 11.25 -8.27 9.92
CA PHE A 107 11.43 -8.68 8.53
C PHE A 107 12.80 -9.34 8.46
N THR A 108 12.93 -10.51 9.09
CA THR A 108 14.16 -11.27 9.02
C THR A 108 14.23 -11.87 7.61
N PRO A 109 15.29 -11.59 6.82
CA PRO A 109 15.48 -12.21 5.51
C PRO A 109 15.46 -13.73 5.63
N ILE A 110 14.89 -14.43 4.64
CA ILE A 110 14.96 -15.89 4.56
C ILE A 110 16.36 -16.31 4.11
N GLU A 111 16.93 -15.52 3.21
CA GLU A 111 18.26 -15.70 2.65
C GLU A 111 18.82 -14.32 2.30
N GLY A 112 20.12 -14.13 2.52
CA GLY A 112 20.82 -12.88 2.25
C GLY A 112 22.10 -13.16 1.50
N ALA A 113 22.39 -12.38 0.46
CA ALA A 113 23.66 -12.40 -0.24
C ALA A 113 24.35 -11.03 -0.10
N ASP A 114 25.62 -11.06 0.27
CA ASP A 114 26.43 -9.84 0.37
C ASP A 114 26.65 -9.23 -1.02
N VAL A 115 26.42 -7.93 -1.14
CA VAL A 115 26.76 -7.14 -2.33
C VAL A 115 28.15 -6.55 -2.10
N LEU A 116 29.12 -7.08 -2.83
CA LEU A 116 30.51 -6.65 -2.77
C LEU A 116 30.79 -5.56 -3.81
N GLY A 117 31.63 -4.60 -3.43
CA GLY A 117 32.21 -3.62 -4.34
C GLY A 117 33.34 -4.19 -5.19
N SER A 118 33.82 -3.38 -6.12
CA SER A 118 34.97 -3.68 -6.99
C SER A 118 36.28 -3.90 -6.24
N ASP A 119 36.33 -3.54 -4.95
CA ASP A 119 37.46 -3.71 -4.03
C ASP A 119 37.22 -4.82 -2.98
N ASP A 120 36.27 -5.72 -3.23
CA ASP A 120 35.83 -6.81 -2.34
C ASP A 120 35.30 -6.34 -0.97
N LYS A 121 35.02 -5.04 -0.80
CA LYS A 121 34.38 -4.55 0.43
C LYS A 121 32.88 -4.74 0.39
N LEU A 122 32.31 -5.03 1.55
CA LEU A 122 30.86 -5.12 1.74
C LEU A 122 30.22 -3.76 1.56
N ILE A 123 29.39 -3.62 0.52
CA ILE A 123 28.66 -2.39 0.21
C ILE A 123 27.21 -2.48 0.67
N GLY A 124 26.64 -3.68 0.71
CA GLY A 124 25.37 -3.93 1.37
C GLY A 124 24.91 -5.36 1.15
N ALA A 125 23.59 -5.59 1.16
CA ALA A 125 23.03 -6.93 1.08
C ALA A 125 21.80 -6.98 0.17
N LEU A 126 21.68 -8.11 -0.54
CA LEU A 126 20.50 -8.55 -1.25
C LEU A 126 19.70 -9.46 -0.32
N GLU A 127 18.51 -9.04 0.06
CA GLU A 127 17.66 -9.79 0.98
C GLU A 127 16.49 -10.42 0.24
N LEU A 128 16.39 -11.75 0.33
CA LEU A 128 15.25 -12.52 -0.16
C LEU A 128 14.23 -12.69 0.97
N HIS A 129 12.99 -12.25 0.73
CA HIS A 129 11.89 -12.38 1.68
C HIS A 129 10.86 -13.42 1.24
N SER A 130 10.00 -13.84 2.17
CA SER A 130 8.97 -14.89 2.03
C SER A 130 7.99 -14.73 0.87
N ASP A 131 7.93 -13.55 0.27
CA ASP A 131 6.90 -13.16 -0.68
C ASP A 131 7.45 -13.09 -2.12
N ASN A 132 8.59 -13.74 -2.41
CA ASN A 132 9.34 -13.59 -3.69
C ASN A 132 9.71 -12.13 -4.01
N ILE A 133 9.77 -11.28 -2.99
CA ILE A 133 10.22 -9.90 -3.11
C ILE A 133 11.70 -9.89 -2.79
N MET A 134 12.53 -9.52 -3.77
CA MET A 134 13.93 -9.18 -3.55
C MET A 134 14.04 -7.71 -3.17
N ARG A 135 14.71 -7.41 -2.06
CA ARG A 135 14.99 -6.06 -1.62
C ARG A 135 16.49 -5.81 -1.59
N LEU A 136 16.86 -4.67 -2.16
CA LEU A 136 18.22 -4.14 -2.08
C LEU A 136 18.27 -3.20 -0.88
N SER A 137 19.03 -3.59 0.15
CA SER A 137 19.35 -2.68 1.25
C SER A 137 20.50 -1.80 0.79
N LEU A 138 20.20 -0.51 0.53
CA LEU A 138 21.20 0.46 0.09
C LEU A 138 21.96 1.02 1.31
N PRO A 139 23.28 1.21 1.24
CA PRO A 139 24.03 1.88 2.28
C PRO A 139 23.60 3.33 2.45
N ASN A 140 23.73 3.87 3.65
CA ASN A 140 23.38 5.26 3.94
C ASN A 140 24.37 6.19 3.22
N PRO A 141 23.92 7.02 2.25
CA PRO A 141 24.83 7.87 1.49
C PRO A 141 25.56 8.88 2.38
N PHE A 142 24.95 9.34 3.47
CA PHE A 142 25.58 10.32 4.37
C PHE A 142 26.81 9.77 5.12
N ASP A 143 26.96 8.45 5.19
CA ASP A 143 28.11 7.78 5.82
C ASP A 143 29.21 7.42 4.80
N MET A 144 29.06 7.87 3.55
CA MET A 144 29.94 7.52 2.43
C MET A 144 30.51 8.76 1.73
N THR A 145 31.77 8.66 1.31
CA THR A 145 32.41 9.60 0.38
C THR A 145 31.78 9.54 -1.00
N ILE A 146 32.03 10.57 -1.83
CA ILE A 146 31.47 10.63 -3.20
C ILE A 146 31.95 9.42 -4.03
N ASP A 147 33.21 9.05 -3.92
CA ASP A 147 33.78 7.92 -4.66
C ASP A 147 33.16 6.59 -4.21
N GLU A 148 32.95 6.39 -2.92
CA GLU A 148 32.27 5.19 -2.39
C GLU A 148 30.81 5.10 -2.85
N ARG A 149 30.11 6.23 -2.99
CA ARG A 149 28.74 6.25 -3.52
C ARG A 149 28.69 5.84 -5.00
N VAL A 150 29.68 6.24 -5.79
CA VAL A 150 29.78 5.86 -7.21
C VAL A 150 30.01 4.36 -7.33
N VAL A 151 30.95 3.81 -6.57
CA VAL A 151 31.23 2.37 -6.56
C VAL A 151 30.00 1.57 -6.10
N ALA A 152 29.30 2.04 -5.08
CA ALA A 152 28.07 1.40 -4.63
C ALA A 152 26.97 1.43 -5.70
N ALA A 153 26.75 2.58 -6.33
CA ALA A 153 25.76 2.70 -7.40
C ALA A 153 26.06 1.72 -8.55
N GLU A 154 27.32 1.62 -8.98
CA GLU A 154 27.75 0.67 -10.02
C GLU A 154 27.51 -0.79 -9.63
N ALA A 155 27.82 -1.17 -8.38
CA ALA A 155 27.59 -2.52 -7.88
C ALA A 155 26.09 -2.88 -7.83
N TYR A 156 25.24 -1.98 -7.36
CA TYR A 156 23.79 -2.20 -7.34
C TYR A 156 23.17 -2.23 -8.73
N THR A 157 23.65 -1.40 -9.66
CA THR A 157 23.20 -1.43 -11.06
C THR A 157 23.50 -2.79 -11.69
N LYS A 158 24.71 -3.34 -11.49
CA LYS A 158 25.06 -4.69 -11.97
C LYS A 158 24.15 -5.76 -11.36
N GLN A 159 23.88 -5.69 -10.07
CA GLN A 159 23.00 -6.66 -9.40
C GLN A 159 21.56 -6.60 -9.93
N ILE A 160 21.07 -5.40 -10.26
CA ILE A 160 19.75 -5.21 -10.89
C ILE A 160 19.73 -5.81 -12.30
N TYR A 161 20.76 -5.57 -13.12
CA TYR A 161 20.82 -6.12 -14.47
C TYR A 161 20.94 -7.65 -14.48
N ALA A 162 21.77 -8.22 -13.61
CA ALA A 162 21.88 -9.67 -13.45
C ALA A 162 20.53 -10.29 -13.03
N TYR A 163 19.79 -9.64 -12.14
CA TYR A 163 18.47 -10.12 -11.70
C TYR A 163 17.42 -10.13 -12.83
N PHE A 164 17.43 -9.12 -13.71
CA PHE A 164 16.51 -9.03 -14.83
C PHE A 164 17.03 -9.72 -16.11
N GLU A 165 18.18 -10.42 -16.04
CA GLU A 165 18.86 -11.01 -17.20
C GLU A 165 19.12 -9.98 -18.32
N LEU A 166 19.33 -8.71 -17.94
CA LEU A 166 19.59 -7.60 -18.86
C LEU A 166 21.07 -7.46 -19.23
N ASP A 167 21.93 -8.26 -18.60
CA ASP A 167 23.34 -8.41 -18.98
C ASP A 167 23.45 -9.31 -20.24
N GLY A 168 22.80 -8.87 -21.32
CA GLY A 168 22.85 -9.46 -22.65
C GLY A 168 23.60 -8.55 -23.62
N ASP A 169 24.94 -8.57 -23.53
CA ASP A 169 25.92 -8.73 -24.62
C ASP A 169 27.35 -8.78 -24.05
#